data_AF-A0AA37XCZ8-F1
#
_entry.id   AF-A0AA37XCZ8-F1
#
_cell.length_a   1.000
_cell.length_b   1.000
_cell.length_c   1.000
_cell.angle_alpha   90.00
_cell.angle_beta   90.00
_cell.angle_gamma   90.00
#
_symmetry.space_group_name_H-M   'P 1'
#
loop_
_entity.id
_entity.type
_entity.pdbx_description
1 polymer ?
#
loop_
_entity_poly.entity_id
_entity_poly.type
_entity_poly.pdbx_seq_one_letter_code
_entity_poly.pdbx_strand_id
1 'polypeptide(L)'
;MPVPSPTDGLLTLLTTPDGEIDAGADPAALELLGTLVADTLRAHAVGVVVSWNDPDDAVLAHVVARELGVPSRRASLDLGRLELDGPPLAGAVVAVVATSFTPRPRALEPLARLLAGAGASAVHAARLRPSPSTELDVHGRGADA
;
A
#
# COMPACT_ATOMS: atom_id res chain seq x y z
N MET A 1 2.06 -25.10 19.80
CA MET A 1 1.97 -23.64 19.98
C MET A 1 2.43 -23.00 18.67
N PRO A 2 1.65 -22.11 18.05
CA PRO A 2 2.13 -21.36 16.89
C PRO A 2 3.28 -20.44 17.30
N VAL A 3 4.35 -20.43 16.51
CA VAL A 3 5.43 -19.46 16.66
C VAL A 3 4.96 -18.15 16.02
N PRO A 4 5.01 -17.00 16.72
CA PRO A 4 4.62 -15.73 16.12
C PRO A 4 5.49 -15.44 14.91
N SER A 5 4.87 -14.96 13.83
CA SER A 5 5.60 -14.52 12.65
C SER A 5 6.47 -13.32 13.03
N PRO A 6 7.68 -13.14 12.46
CA PRO A 6 8.47 -11.92 12.66
C PRO A 6 7.66 -10.64 12.35
N THR A 7 6.66 -10.72 11.48
CA THR A 7 5.75 -9.61 11.15
C THR A 7 4.82 -9.21 12.29
N ASP A 8 4.43 -10.15 13.18
CA ASP A 8 3.50 -9.87 14.28
C ASP A 8 4.10 -8.91 15.33
N GLY A 9 5.41 -9.04 15.58
CA GLY A 9 6.13 -8.17 16.51
C GLY A 9 6.24 -6.73 15.99
N LEU A 10 6.40 -6.55 14.68
CA LEU A 10 6.56 -5.23 14.07
C LEU A 10 5.27 -4.42 14.08
N LEU A 11 4.14 -5.06 13.71
CA LEU A 11 2.86 -4.37 13.73
C LEU A 11 2.52 -3.93 15.15
N THR A 12 2.83 -4.73 16.16
CA THR A 12 2.61 -4.33 17.56
C THR A 12 3.36 -3.04 17.94
N LEU A 13 4.57 -2.84 17.43
CA LEU A 13 5.36 -1.62 17.68
C LEU A 13 4.78 -0.40 16.95
N LEU A 14 4.16 -0.62 15.81
CA LEU A 14 3.63 0.42 14.93
C LEU A 14 2.15 0.70 15.16
N THR A 15 1.43 -0.11 15.94
CA THR A 15 -0.03 0.02 16.06
C THR A 15 -0.40 0.89 17.25
N THR A 16 -1.19 1.94 17.02
CA THR A 16 -1.78 2.79 18.05
C THR A 16 -2.80 2.00 18.88
N PRO A 17 -3.24 2.52 20.05
CA PRO A 17 -4.31 1.88 20.84
C PRO A 17 -5.62 1.66 20.06
N ASP A 18 -5.86 2.46 19.02
CA ASP A 18 -7.05 2.40 18.18
C ASP A 18 -6.92 1.40 17.01
N GLY A 19 -5.75 0.75 16.85
CA GLY A 19 -5.53 -0.24 15.80
C GLY A 19 -5.01 0.35 14.47
N GLU A 20 -4.54 1.60 14.47
CA GLU A 20 -3.99 2.28 13.30
C GLU A 20 -2.46 2.18 13.28
N ILE A 21 -1.84 2.21 12.11
CA ILE A 21 -0.38 2.23 12.00
C ILE A 21 0.10 3.67 12.19
N ASP A 22 0.97 3.91 13.16
CA ASP A 22 1.71 5.16 13.34
C ASP A 22 3.11 4.98 12.74
N ALA A 23 3.33 5.56 11.56
CA ALA A 23 4.63 5.49 10.87
C ALA A 23 5.74 6.24 11.62
N GLY A 24 5.38 7.14 12.54
CA GLY A 24 6.31 7.91 13.38
C GLY A 24 6.73 7.19 14.66
N ALA A 25 6.01 6.16 15.10
CA ALA A 25 6.26 5.48 16.38
C ALA A 25 7.63 4.77 16.42
N ASP A 26 7.97 4.03 15.36
CA ASP A 26 9.26 3.36 15.21
C ASP A 26 9.68 3.30 13.73
N PRO A 27 10.54 4.24 13.28
CA PRO A 27 11.01 4.26 11.90
C PRO A 27 11.74 2.98 11.47
N ALA A 28 12.45 2.30 12.38
CA ALA A 28 13.17 1.07 12.04
C ALA A 28 12.20 -0.10 11.81
N ALA A 29 11.14 -0.18 12.62
CA ALA A 29 10.07 -1.15 12.40
C ALA A 29 9.33 -0.89 11.08
N LEU A 30 9.07 0.38 10.74
CA LEU A 30 8.43 0.76 9.47
C LEU A 30 9.30 0.40 8.26
N GLU A 31 10.61 0.64 8.33
CA GLU A 31 11.57 0.29 7.28
C GLU A 31 11.58 -1.23 7.03
N LEU A 32 11.58 -2.02 8.11
CA LEU A 32 11.53 -3.48 7.99
C LEU A 32 10.20 -3.95 7.42
N LEU A 33 9.08 -3.33 7.84
CA LEU A 33 7.76 -3.62 7.28
C LEU A 33 7.68 -3.30 5.79
N GLY A 34 8.16 -2.13 5.37
CA GLY A 34 8.21 -1.74 3.97
C GLY A 34 9.09 -2.67 3.13
N THR A 35 10.19 -3.17 3.70
CA THR A 35 11.03 -4.20 3.06
C THR A 35 10.25 -5.49 2.83
N LEU A 36 9.50 -5.99 3.82
CA LEU A 36 8.69 -7.20 3.67
C LEU A 36 7.57 -7.04 2.62
N VAL A 37 6.94 -5.87 2.57
CA VAL A 37 5.94 -5.56 1.54
C VAL A 37 6.59 -5.51 0.16
N ALA A 38 7.75 -4.86 0.03
CA ALA A 38 8.51 -4.79 -1.22
C ALA A 38 8.94 -6.18 -1.71
N ASP A 39 9.48 -7.03 -0.82
CA ASP A 39 9.86 -8.42 -1.13
C ASP A 39 8.69 -9.19 -1.77
N THR A 40 7.49 -9.04 -1.21
CA THR A 40 6.28 -9.67 -1.75
C THR A 40 5.91 -9.09 -3.12
N LEU A 41 6.02 -7.78 -3.29
CA LEU A 41 5.67 -7.08 -4.52
C LEU A 41 6.65 -7.31 -5.68
N ARG A 42 7.91 -7.71 -5.42
CA ARG A 42 8.91 -7.96 -6.47
C ARG A 42 8.47 -9.01 -7.49
N ALA A 43 7.65 -9.98 -7.08
CA ALA A 43 7.11 -11.00 -7.98
C ALA A 43 6.12 -10.46 -9.03
N HIS A 44 5.65 -9.23 -8.87
CA HIS A 44 4.58 -8.64 -9.69
C HIS A 44 5.06 -7.58 -10.68
N ALA A 45 6.38 -7.36 -10.83
CA ALA A 45 6.94 -6.37 -11.75
C ALA A 45 6.32 -4.96 -11.60
N VAL A 46 6.05 -4.56 -10.35
CA VAL A 46 5.51 -3.24 -10.01
C VAL A 46 6.42 -2.15 -10.60
N GLY A 47 5.82 -1.19 -11.31
CA GLY A 47 6.51 -0.04 -11.91
C GLY A 47 6.23 1.28 -11.20
N VAL A 48 5.25 1.32 -10.29
CA VAL A 48 4.94 2.49 -9.45
C VAL A 48 4.22 2.05 -8.18
N VAL A 49 4.50 2.74 -7.07
CA VAL A 49 3.76 2.58 -5.82
C VAL A 49 2.88 3.81 -5.60
N VAL A 50 1.64 3.60 -5.18
CA VAL A 50 0.64 4.65 -4.91
C VAL A 50 0.20 4.55 -3.46
N SER A 51 0.35 5.62 -2.68
CA SER A 51 -0.22 5.71 -1.33
C SER A 51 -1.69 6.12 -1.34
N TRP A 52 -2.43 5.69 -0.33
CA TRP A 52 -3.85 5.99 -0.17
C TRP A 52 -4.11 7.10 0.86
N ASN A 53 -4.22 8.35 0.39
CA ASN A 53 -4.79 9.54 1.07
C ASN A 53 -4.24 9.97 2.45
N ASP A 54 -3.59 9.11 3.23
CA ASP A 54 -3.08 9.37 4.57
C ASP A 54 -1.56 9.64 4.59
N PRO A 55 -1.04 10.51 5.47
CA PRO A 55 0.40 10.70 5.64
C PRO A 55 1.18 9.41 5.95
N ASP A 56 0.66 8.52 6.80
CA ASP A 56 1.36 7.29 7.19
C ASP A 56 1.45 6.31 6.00
N ASP A 57 0.38 6.25 5.19
CA ASP A 57 0.37 5.52 3.92
C ASP A 57 1.42 6.07 2.95
N ALA A 58 1.63 7.39 2.93
CA ALA A 58 2.65 8.01 2.10
C ALA A 58 4.07 7.65 2.54
N VAL A 59 4.34 7.59 3.84
CA VAL A 59 5.65 7.16 4.36
C VAL A 59 5.90 5.70 4.01
N LEU A 60 4.94 4.81 4.30
CA LEU A 60 5.07 3.38 3.97
C LEU A 60 5.25 3.17 2.46
N ALA A 61 4.43 3.82 1.62
CA ALA A 61 4.56 3.75 0.17
C ALA A 61 5.91 4.26 -0.32
N HIS A 62 6.49 5.29 0.32
CA HIS A 62 7.82 5.77 -0.01
C HIS A 62 8.89 4.73 0.28
N VAL A 63 8.85 4.10 1.46
CA VAL A 63 9.78 3.01 1.81
C VAL A 63 9.67 1.87 0.79
N VAL A 64 8.45 1.38 0.52
CA VAL A 64 8.21 0.30 -0.45
C VAL A 64 8.72 0.67 -1.84
N ALA A 65 8.45 1.89 -2.31
CA ALA A 65 8.91 2.35 -3.62
C ALA A 65 10.44 2.40 -3.71
N ARG A 66 11.11 2.86 -2.63
CA ARG A 66 12.57 2.89 -2.53
C ARG A 66 13.16 1.48 -2.61
N GLU A 67 12.60 0.52 -1.86
CA GLU A 67 13.05 -0.88 -1.84
C GLU A 67 12.78 -1.64 -3.16
N LEU A 68 11.82 -1.16 -3.95
CA LEU A 68 11.54 -1.66 -5.30
C LEU A 68 12.33 -0.92 -6.40
N GLY A 69 12.93 0.24 -6.09
CA GLY A 69 13.59 1.09 -7.07
C GLY A 69 12.63 1.75 -8.08
N VAL A 70 11.39 2.04 -7.66
CA VAL A 70 10.33 2.60 -8.51
C VAL A 70 9.82 3.94 -7.99
N PRO A 71 9.16 4.77 -8.80
CA PRO A 71 8.53 6.00 -8.32
C PRO A 71 7.40 5.71 -7.31
N SER A 72 7.26 6.61 -6.34
CA SER A 72 6.11 6.70 -5.45
C SER A 72 5.19 7.85 -5.87
N ARG A 73 3.89 7.69 -5.65
CA ARG A 73 2.85 8.68 -5.94
C ARG A 73 1.80 8.66 -4.86
N ARG A 74 1.00 9.72 -4.83
CA ARG A 74 -0.12 9.85 -3.91
C ARG A 74 -1.44 9.88 -4.67
N ALA A 75 -2.38 9.07 -4.20
CA ALA A 75 -3.79 9.29 -4.46
C ALA A 75 -4.37 10.14 -3.32
N SER A 76 -5.12 11.18 -3.66
CA SER A 76 -5.74 12.09 -2.69
C SER A 76 -7.22 12.28 -3.00
N LEU A 77 -8.02 12.51 -1.97
CA LEU A 77 -9.43 12.89 -2.12
C LEU A 77 -9.56 14.38 -1.86
N ASP A 78 -9.74 15.17 -2.92
CA ASP A 78 -9.98 16.60 -2.83
C ASP A 78 -11.41 16.95 -3.28
N LEU A 79 -12.17 17.64 -2.43
CA LEU A 79 -13.57 18.04 -2.68
C LEU A 79 -14.48 16.89 -3.19
N GLY A 80 -14.23 15.66 -2.73
CA GLY A 80 -14.98 14.47 -3.15
C GLY A 80 -14.54 13.88 -4.50
N ARG A 81 -13.48 14.41 -5.10
CA ARG A 81 -12.84 13.90 -6.31
C ARG A 81 -11.55 13.18 -5.94
N LEU A 82 -11.38 11.98 -6.50
CA LEU A 82 -10.13 11.26 -6.37
C LEU A 82 -9.15 11.74 -7.44
N GLU A 83 -7.95 12.10 -7.01
CA GLU A 83 -6.88 12.60 -7.86
C GLU A 83 -5.61 11.76 -7.65
N LEU A 84 -4.72 11.78 -8.65
CA LEU A 84 -3.44 11.09 -8.64
C LEU A 84 -2.36 12.06 -9.08
N ASP A 85 -1.30 12.17 -8.29
CA ASP A 85 -0.19 13.06 -8.59
C ASP A 85 0.75 12.47 -9.66
N GLY A 86 1.39 13.36 -10.43
CA GLY A 86 2.48 13.04 -11.36
C GLY A 86 2.05 12.72 -12.81
N PRO A 87 2.98 12.21 -13.64
CA PRO A 87 2.74 11.99 -15.08
C PRO A 87 1.77 10.83 -15.36
N PRO A 88 1.31 10.58 -16.59
CA PRO A 88 0.46 9.41 -16.88
C PRO A 88 1.09 8.06 -16.49
N LEU A 89 0.26 7.04 -16.23
CA LEU A 89 0.66 5.69 -15.80
C LEU A 89 0.61 4.65 -16.93
N ALA A 90 0.70 5.10 -18.18
CA ALA A 90 0.50 4.25 -19.35
C ALA A 90 1.38 2.99 -19.33
N GLY A 91 0.73 1.81 -19.24
CA GLY A 91 1.35 0.49 -19.20
C GLY A 91 1.96 0.08 -17.86
N ALA A 92 1.94 0.95 -16.84
CA ALA A 92 2.57 0.66 -15.55
C ALA A 92 1.75 -0.34 -14.73
N VAL A 93 2.44 -1.31 -14.10
CA VAL A 93 1.88 -2.12 -13.03
C VAL A 93 1.93 -1.32 -11.73
N VAL A 94 0.79 -1.12 -11.10
CA VAL A 94 0.64 -0.28 -9.92
C VAL A 94 0.48 -1.13 -8.68
N ALA A 95 1.25 -0.84 -7.64
CA ALA A 95 0.95 -1.29 -6.28
C ALA A 95 0.32 -0.13 -5.50
N VAL A 96 -0.87 -0.33 -4.94
CA VAL A 96 -1.49 0.55 -3.97
C VAL A 96 -1.14 0.05 -2.58
N VAL A 97 -0.54 0.91 -1.77
CA VAL A 97 -0.14 0.59 -0.40
C VAL A 97 -0.97 1.44 0.56
N ALA A 98 -1.57 0.77 1.54
CA ALA A 98 -2.31 1.42 2.61
C ALA A 98 -2.16 0.64 3.92
N THR A 99 -2.02 1.38 5.02
CA THR A 99 -2.12 0.89 6.39
C THR A 99 -3.55 0.47 6.70
N SER A 100 -4.55 1.18 6.15
CA SER A 100 -5.95 0.77 6.22
C SER A 100 -6.74 1.24 4.99
N PHE A 101 -7.71 0.43 4.55
CA PHE A 101 -8.75 0.87 3.61
C PHE A 101 -10.06 1.22 4.33
N THR A 102 -9.99 1.49 5.63
CA THR A 102 -11.14 1.90 6.45
C THR A 102 -11.30 3.42 6.41
N PRO A 103 -12.53 3.96 6.56
CA PRO A 103 -13.80 3.28 6.81
C PRO A 103 -14.52 2.78 5.54
N ARG A 104 -13.93 2.92 4.34
CA ARG A 104 -14.62 2.60 3.08
C ARG A 104 -13.96 1.43 2.35
N PRO A 105 -14.40 0.17 2.59
CA PRO A 105 -13.97 -0.98 1.78
C PRO A 105 -14.25 -0.82 0.27
N ARG A 106 -15.11 0.12 -0.13
CA ARG A 106 -15.35 0.50 -1.53
C ARG A 106 -14.38 1.53 -2.10
N ALA A 107 -13.40 2.03 -1.34
CA ALA A 107 -12.44 3.03 -1.79
C ALA A 107 -11.52 2.52 -2.91
N LEU A 108 -11.23 1.21 -2.89
CA LEU A 108 -10.40 0.57 -3.90
C LEU A 108 -11.01 0.57 -5.30
N GLU A 109 -12.34 0.52 -5.42
CA GLU A 109 -12.99 0.46 -6.73
C GLU A 109 -12.87 1.78 -7.52
N PRO A 110 -13.18 2.96 -6.96
CA PRO A 110 -12.88 4.24 -7.60
C PRO A 110 -11.39 4.43 -7.90
N LEU A 111 -10.50 4.01 -7.00
CA LEU A 111 -9.06 4.09 -7.23
C LEU A 111 -8.63 3.20 -8.40
N ALA A 112 -9.08 1.94 -8.44
CA ALA A 112 -8.80 1.05 -9.55
C ALA A 112 -9.31 1.62 -10.89
N ARG A 113 -10.49 2.24 -10.90
CA ARG A 113 -11.01 2.93 -12.09
C ARG A 113 -10.17 4.14 -12.49
N LEU A 114 -9.73 4.94 -11.52
CA LEU A 114 -8.84 6.08 -11.76
C LEU A 114 -7.51 5.61 -12.38
N LEU A 115 -6.90 4.56 -11.81
CA LEU A 115 -5.64 3.99 -12.30
C LEU A 115 -5.80 3.38 -13.70
N ALA A 116 -6.89 2.66 -13.95
CA ALA A 116 -7.21 2.13 -15.28
C ALA A 116 -7.42 3.27 -16.30
N GLY A 117 -8.16 4.32 -15.93
CA GLY A 117 -8.34 5.52 -16.75
C GLY A 117 -7.03 6.29 -17.01
N ALA A 118 -6.05 6.18 -16.10
CA ALA A 118 -4.69 6.70 -16.26
C ALA A 118 -3.76 5.78 -17.08
N GLY A 119 -4.27 4.64 -17.55
CA GLY A 119 -3.56 3.69 -18.42
C GLY A 119 -2.75 2.62 -17.70
N ALA A 120 -2.96 2.40 -16.40
CA ALA A 120 -2.29 1.32 -15.66
C ALA A 120 -2.73 -0.08 -16.15
N SER A 121 -1.81 -1.04 -16.15
CA SER A 121 -2.02 -2.41 -16.68
C SER A 121 -2.48 -3.42 -15.63
N ALA A 122 -2.16 -3.19 -14.34
CA ALA A 122 -2.62 -4.02 -13.24
C ALA A 122 -2.57 -3.22 -11.93
N VAL A 123 -3.43 -3.59 -10.98
CA VAL A 123 -3.47 -2.99 -9.65
C VAL A 123 -3.36 -4.09 -8.60
N HIS A 124 -2.33 -3.99 -7.77
CA HIS A 124 -2.12 -4.80 -6.58
C HIS A 124 -2.40 -3.94 -5.35
N ALA A 125 -3.31 -4.35 -4.48
CA ALA A 125 -3.50 -3.67 -3.20
C ALA A 125 -2.77 -4.43 -2.10
N ALA A 126 -1.88 -3.76 -1.36
CA ALA A 126 -1.26 -4.27 -0.16
C ALA A 126 -1.91 -3.58 1.05
N ARG A 127 -2.54 -4.38 1.92
CA ARG A 127 -3.13 -3.89 3.17
C ARG A 127 -2.42 -4.49 4.37
N LEU A 128 -2.14 -3.64 5.36
CA LEU A 128 -1.78 -4.08 6.70
C LEU A 128 -3.04 -4.27 7.56
N ARG A 129 -3.16 -5.39 8.25
CA ARG A 129 -4.20 -5.58 9.27
C ARG A 129 -3.56 -6.06 10.56
N PRO A 130 -3.76 -5.35 11.68
CA PRO A 130 -3.55 -5.93 13.00
C PRO A 130 -4.52 -7.10 13.13
N SER A 131 -3.99 -8.31 13.15
CA SER A 131 -4.70 -9.57 13.25
C SER A 131 -3.83 -10.49 14.13
N PRO A 132 -4.41 -11.44 14.88
CA PRO A 132 -3.62 -12.45 15.61
C PRO A 132 -2.73 -13.30 14.68
N SER A 133 -2.89 -13.16 13.36
CA SER A 133 -1.96 -13.61 12.34
C SER A 133 -1.82 -12.50 11.31
N THR A 134 -0.69 -11.80 11.30
CA THR A 134 -0.46 -10.70 10.36
C THR A 134 -0.58 -11.22 8.93
N GLU A 135 -1.51 -10.66 8.16
CA GLU A 135 -1.75 -11.06 6.77
C GLU A 135 -1.51 -9.87 5.85
N LEU A 136 -0.51 -9.99 4.99
CA LEU A 136 -0.33 -9.13 3.84
C LEU A 136 -1.25 -9.65 2.73
N ASP A 137 -2.39 -9.01 2.57
CA ASP A 137 -3.33 -9.37 1.51
C ASP A 137 -2.91 -8.62 0.23
N VAL A 138 -2.49 -9.36 -0.79
CA VAL A 138 -2.19 -8.83 -2.13
C VAL A 138 -3.32 -9.23 -3.06
N HIS A 139 -4.26 -8.32 -3.29
CA HIS A 139 -5.32 -8.52 -4.28
C HIS A 139 -4.85 -8.02 -5.66
N GLY A 140 -4.70 -8.94 -6.62
CA GLY A 140 -4.46 -8.58 -8.02
C GLY A 140 -5.76 -8.57 -8.82
N ARG A 141 -6.04 -7.47 -9.53
CA ARG A 141 -6.97 -7.48 -10.67
C ARG A 141 -6.14 -7.45 -11.96
N GLY A 142 -6.19 -8.54 -12.72
CA GLY A 142 -5.73 -8.50 -14.11
C GLY A 142 -6.61 -7.55 -14.89
N ALA A 143 -6.02 -6.67 -15.70
CA ALA A 143 -6.76 -5.97 -16.73
C ALA A 143 -7.15 -6.98 -17.80
N ASP A 144 -8.27 -7.67 -17.61
CA ASP A 144 -8.96 -8.32 -18.73
C ASP A 144 -9.44 -7.19 -19.64
N ALA A 145 -8.73 -7.03 -20.76
CA ALA A 145 -8.97 -6.05 -21.81
C ALA A 145 -10.22 -6.37 -22.63
#